data_AF-A0A970JFP0-F1
#
_entry.id   AF-A0A970JFP0-F1
#
_cell.length_a   1.000
_cell.length_b   1.000
_cell.length_c   1.000
_cell.angle_alpha   90.00
_cell.angle_beta   90.00
_cell.angle_gamma   90.00
#
_symmetry.space_group_name_H-M   'P 1'
#
loop_
_entity.id
_entity.type
_entity.pdbx_description
1 polymer ?
#
loop_
_entity_poly.entity_id
_entity_poly.type
_entity_poly.pdbx_seq_one_letter_code
_entity_poly.pdbx_strand_id
1 'polypeptide(L)'
;MDSRLKLKDGFKSILAGIGKGGKLDKIIKSAGYEYDAEQGIFYTTMDPWQRKLGYCYLYDEAAPSFNMILDSEPVKFEYAGKRWLIQFWKGQYALSTGCEIGIYNTDKPDFHIPGVFNGTFYHCASDDELLYISCRLKKKGKTLFYRKARHWWLTGFVLGLFSEPS
;
A
#
# COMPACT_ATOMS: atom_id res chain seq x y z
N MET A 1 39.19 -2.48 -4.33
CA MET A 1 38.05 -1.64 -4.76
C MET A 1 36.79 -2.27 -4.19
N ASP A 2 36.16 -1.61 -3.20
CA ASP A 2 35.15 -2.20 -2.32
C ASP A 2 33.87 -2.60 -3.09
N SER A 3 33.50 -3.88 -3.01
CA SER A 3 32.29 -4.44 -3.62
C SER A 3 31.01 -3.75 -3.13
N ARG A 4 31.04 -3.13 -1.94
CA ARG A 4 29.93 -2.35 -1.38
C ARG A 4 29.71 -1.00 -2.08
N LEU A 5 30.75 -0.40 -2.68
CA LEU A 5 30.59 0.81 -3.48
C LEU A 5 29.91 0.51 -4.82
N LYS A 6 30.35 -0.56 -5.52
CA LYS A 6 29.74 -0.99 -6.79
C LYS A 6 28.26 -1.34 -6.67
N LEU A 7 27.85 -1.94 -5.54
CA LEU A 7 26.45 -2.27 -5.28
C LEU A 7 25.57 -1.02 -5.11
N LYS A 8 26.07 -0.01 -4.38
CA LYS A 8 25.38 1.27 -4.18
C LYS A 8 25.22 2.06 -5.49
N ASP A 9 26.25 2.06 -6.32
CA ASP A 9 26.23 2.75 -7.62
C ASP A 9 25.33 2.03 -8.64
N GLY A 10 25.33 0.69 -8.63
CA GLY A 10 24.40 -0.13 -9.43
C GLY A 10 22.94 0.09 -9.03
N PHE A 11 22.64 0.16 -7.74
CA PHE A 11 21.28 0.40 -7.26
C PHE A 11 20.78 1.82 -7.59
N LYS A 12 21.66 2.84 -7.47
CA LYS A 12 21.37 4.20 -7.92
C LYS A 12 21.13 4.29 -9.42
N SER A 13 21.90 3.56 -10.23
CA SER A 13 21.74 3.51 -11.69
C SER A 13 20.39 2.88 -12.09
N ILE A 14 20.00 1.79 -11.43
CA ILE A 14 18.70 1.15 -11.64
C ILE A 14 17.55 2.12 -11.28
N LEU A 15 17.61 2.74 -10.09
CA LEU A 15 16.62 3.73 -9.67
C LEU A 15 16.55 4.94 -10.63
N ALA A 16 17.70 5.39 -11.15
CA ALA A 16 17.76 6.48 -12.12
C ALA A 16 17.16 6.12 -13.50
N GLY A 17 16.89 4.84 -13.75
CA GLY A 17 16.21 4.35 -14.94
C GLY A 17 14.68 4.24 -14.80
N ILE A 18 14.15 4.32 -13.57
CA ILE A 18 12.71 4.23 -13.27
C ILE A 18 12.07 5.61 -13.44
N GLY A 19 10.84 5.65 -13.94
CA GLY A 19 10.09 6.87 -14.24
C GLY A 19 10.43 7.50 -15.60
N LYS A 20 11.12 6.75 -16.48
CA LYS A 20 11.56 7.23 -17.82
C LYS A 20 10.77 6.60 -18.98
N GLY A 21 9.71 5.85 -18.70
CA GLY A 21 8.92 5.10 -19.69
C GLY A 21 9.61 3.83 -20.20
N GLY A 22 10.63 3.34 -19.47
CA GLY A 22 11.47 2.22 -19.89
C GLY A 22 10.86 0.85 -19.64
N LYS A 23 11.64 -0.22 -19.90
CA LYS A 23 11.23 -1.61 -19.64
C LYS A 23 10.88 -1.85 -18.17
N LEU A 24 11.62 -1.23 -17.25
CA LEU A 24 11.37 -1.34 -15.81
C LEU A 24 10.01 -0.76 -15.43
N ASP A 25 9.63 0.40 -15.98
CA ASP A 25 8.34 1.03 -15.69
C ASP A 25 7.15 0.16 -16.15
N LYS A 26 7.30 -0.53 -17.28
CA LYS A 26 6.29 -1.49 -17.75
C LYS A 26 6.14 -2.68 -16.80
N ILE A 27 7.25 -3.20 -16.26
CA ILE A 27 7.23 -4.29 -15.28
C ILE A 27 6.56 -3.83 -13.98
N ILE A 28 6.95 -2.66 -13.47
CA ILE A 28 6.37 -2.05 -12.26
C ILE A 28 4.85 -1.86 -12.44
N LYS A 29 4.43 -1.34 -13.60
CA LYS A 29 3.02 -1.18 -13.96
C LYS A 29 2.27 -2.50 -14.04
N SER A 30 2.87 -3.53 -14.63
CA SER A 30 2.26 -4.86 -14.69
C SER A 30 2.09 -5.51 -13.30
N ALA A 31 2.94 -5.13 -12.34
CA ALA A 31 2.80 -5.54 -10.94
C ALA A 31 1.74 -4.73 -10.17
N GLY A 32 1.11 -3.73 -10.80
CA GLY A 32 0.07 -2.88 -10.22
C GLY A 32 0.58 -1.56 -9.64
N TYR A 33 1.84 -1.19 -9.87
CA TYR A 33 2.47 -0.02 -9.28
C TYR A 33 2.94 0.99 -10.33
N GLU A 34 3.18 2.22 -9.91
CA GLU A 34 3.86 3.27 -10.68
C GLU A 34 4.91 3.94 -9.79
N TYR A 35 5.77 4.75 -10.41
CA TYR A 35 6.84 5.46 -9.74
C TYR A 35 6.71 6.97 -9.92
N ASP A 36 6.71 7.70 -8.80
CA ASP A 36 6.77 9.14 -8.76
C ASP A 36 8.24 9.55 -8.57
N ALA A 37 8.87 10.01 -9.65
CA ALA A 37 10.27 10.40 -9.65
C ALA A 37 10.54 11.73 -8.92
N GLU A 38 9.54 12.58 -8.74
CA GLU A 38 9.68 13.85 -8.03
C GLU A 38 9.84 13.60 -6.52
N GLN A 39 9.04 12.69 -5.98
CA GLN A 39 9.06 12.32 -4.56
C GLN A 39 9.94 11.09 -4.27
N GLY A 40 10.32 10.34 -5.30
CA GLY A 40 11.13 9.13 -5.19
C GLY A 40 10.39 7.93 -4.58
N ILE A 41 9.10 7.78 -4.88
CA ILE A 41 8.24 6.75 -4.27
C ILE A 41 7.58 5.82 -5.29
N PHE A 42 7.33 4.59 -4.87
CA PHE A 42 6.40 3.70 -5.56
C PHE A 42 4.99 3.89 -4.99
N TYR A 43 3.98 3.73 -5.82
CA TYR A 43 2.58 3.79 -5.40
C TYR A 43 1.72 2.88 -6.28
N THR A 44 0.52 2.56 -5.82
CA THR A 44 -0.42 1.67 -6.50
C THR A 44 -1.19 2.39 -7.60
N THR A 45 -1.42 1.69 -8.71
CA THR A 45 -2.36 2.13 -9.75
C THR A 45 -3.82 2.04 -9.27
N MET A 46 -4.77 2.54 -10.06
CA MET A 46 -6.20 2.42 -9.75
C MET A 46 -6.68 0.97 -9.76
N ASP A 47 -6.20 0.19 -10.72
CA ASP A 47 -6.66 -1.19 -10.97
C ASP A 47 -5.55 -2.23 -10.83
N PRO A 48 -4.90 -2.30 -9.66
CA PRO A 48 -3.92 -3.33 -9.39
C PRO A 48 -4.66 -4.66 -9.17
N TRP A 49 -3.98 -5.78 -9.38
CA TRP A 49 -4.61 -7.10 -9.23
C TRP A 49 -5.16 -7.36 -7.82
N GLN A 50 -4.58 -6.71 -6.81
CA GLN A 50 -5.05 -6.71 -5.41
C GLN A 50 -6.50 -6.21 -5.26
N ARG A 51 -7.00 -5.38 -6.19
CA ARG A 51 -8.40 -4.91 -6.17
C ARG A 51 -9.41 -6.08 -6.21
N LYS A 52 -9.01 -7.23 -6.77
CA LYS A 52 -9.84 -8.43 -6.86
C LYS A 52 -9.86 -9.25 -5.56
N LEU A 53 -8.94 -8.98 -4.63
CA LEU A 53 -8.79 -9.76 -3.39
C LEU A 53 -9.57 -9.19 -2.20
N GLY A 54 -10.05 -7.95 -2.28
CA GLY A 54 -10.75 -7.31 -1.17
C GLY A 54 -9.86 -7.17 0.07
N TYR A 55 -10.47 -7.27 1.25
CA TYR A 55 -9.77 -7.20 2.52
C TYR A 55 -10.48 -8.01 3.61
N CYS A 56 -9.70 -8.69 4.43
CA CYS A 56 -10.12 -9.18 5.74
C CYS A 56 -8.98 -9.05 6.75
N TYR A 57 -9.32 -9.02 8.03
CA TYR A 57 -8.37 -8.83 9.12
C TYR A 57 -7.22 -9.85 9.14
N LEU A 58 -7.44 -11.06 8.58
CA LEU A 58 -6.40 -12.08 8.46
C LEU A 58 -5.19 -11.60 7.63
N TYR A 59 -5.37 -10.64 6.72
CA TYR A 59 -4.27 -10.10 5.92
C TYR A 59 -3.28 -9.32 6.78
N ASP A 60 -3.76 -8.58 7.79
CA ASP A 60 -2.92 -7.87 8.74
C ASP A 60 -2.12 -8.87 9.60
N GLU A 61 -2.78 -9.92 10.10
CA GLU A 61 -2.13 -11.00 10.87
C GLU A 61 -1.08 -11.75 10.04
N ALA A 62 -1.30 -11.88 8.73
CA ALA A 62 -0.36 -12.54 7.83
C ALA A 62 0.80 -11.64 7.40
N ALA A 63 0.69 -10.31 7.58
CA ALA A 63 1.69 -9.34 7.10
C ALA A 63 3.14 -9.65 7.54
N PRO A 64 3.41 -10.07 8.80
CA PRO A 64 4.76 -10.44 9.23
C PRO A 64 5.36 -11.60 8.42
N SER A 65 4.55 -12.55 7.95
CA SER A 65 4.99 -13.66 7.09
C SER A 65 5.51 -13.19 5.73
N PHE A 66 5.13 -11.98 5.31
CA PHE A 66 5.59 -11.32 4.09
C PHE A 66 6.67 -10.25 4.35
N ASN A 67 7.32 -10.29 5.52
CA ASN A 67 8.29 -9.29 5.97
C ASN A 67 7.70 -7.87 6.05
N MET A 68 6.43 -7.77 6.42
CA MET A 68 5.75 -6.50 6.64
C MET A 68 5.49 -6.34 8.14
N ILE A 69 6.08 -5.29 8.73
CA ILE A 69 5.82 -4.91 10.12
C ILE A 69 5.07 -3.59 10.04
N LEU A 70 3.79 -3.62 10.41
CA LEU A 70 2.85 -2.54 10.17
C LEU A 70 2.10 -2.19 11.45
N ASP A 71 1.84 -0.90 11.62
CA ASP A 71 0.75 -0.44 12.47
C ASP A 71 -0.50 -0.31 11.60
N SER A 72 -1.58 -0.97 11.99
CA SER A 72 -2.87 -0.89 11.31
C SER A 72 -3.93 -0.26 12.23
N GLU A 73 -4.73 0.66 11.66
CA GLU A 73 -5.80 1.36 12.39
C GLU A 73 -7.10 1.29 11.56
N PRO A 74 -8.08 0.46 11.95
CA PRO A 74 -9.36 0.34 11.26
C PRO A 74 -10.39 1.36 11.75
N VAL A 75 -11.03 2.07 10.83
CA VAL A 75 -12.22 2.89 11.10
C VAL A 75 -13.44 2.25 10.45
N LYS A 76 -14.32 1.67 11.26
CA LYS A 76 -15.52 0.96 10.82
C LYS A 76 -16.77 1.81 11.06
N PHE A 77 -17.68 1.83 10.09
CA PHE A 77 -18.96 2.54 10.22
C PHE A 77 -20.01 1.96 9.26
N GLU A 78 -21.28 2.27 9.49
CA GLU A 78 -22.38 1.90 8.60
C GLU A 78 -22.90 3.11 7.86
N TYR A 79 -23.11 2.98 6.55
CA TYR A 79 -23.65 4.05 5.72
C TYR A 79 -24.32 3.47 4.48
N ALA A 80 -25.50 3.98 4.14
CA ALA A 80 -26.29 3.58 2.96
C ALA A 80 -26.49 2.06 2.82
N GLY A 81 -26.76 1.37 3.95
CA GLY A 81 -27.00 -0.08 3.97
C GLY A 81 -25.75 -0.95 3.81
N LYS A 82 -24.55 -0.36 3.85
CA LYS A 82 -23.27 -1.06 3.78
C LYS A 82 -22.47 -0.87 5.06
N ARG A 83 -21.66 -1.88 5.39
CA ARG A 83 -20.59 -1.80 6.38
C ARG A 83 -19.34 -1.31 5.68
N TRP A 84 -18.80 -0.19 6.12
CA TRP A 84 -17.61 0.44 5.59
C TRP A 84 -16.41 0.23 6.50
N LEU A 85 -15.25 0.17 5.87
CA LEU A 85 -13.96 0.15 6.52
C LEU A 85 -13.02 1.12 5.80
N ILE A 86 -12.50 2.08 6.54
CA ILE A 86 -11.28 2.81 6.16
C ILE A 86 -10.15 2.19 6.96
N GLN A 87 -9.18 1.63 6.26
CA GLN A 87 -8.05 0.97 6.88
C GLN A 87 -6.79 1.79 6.62
N PHE A 88 -6.14 2.21 7.70
CA PHE A 88 -4.85 2.87 7.63
C PHE A 88 -3.76 1.84 7.93
N TRP A 89 -2.67 1.90 7.17
CA TRP A 89 -1.44 1.19 7.48
C TRP A 89 -0.24 2.11 7.37
N LYS A 90 0.73 1.96 8.28
CA LYS A 90 2.05 2.56 8.15
C LYS A 90 3.11 1.58 8.65
N GLY A 91 4.28 1.59 8.04
CA GLY A 91 5.38 0.79 8.56
C GLY A 91 6.42 0.37 7.54
N GLN A 92 7.01 -0.79 7.80
CA GLN A 92 8.02 -1.41 6.98
C GLN A 92 7.38 -2.48 6.08
N TYR A 93 7.51 -2.29 4.78
CA TYR A 93 7.01 -3.16 3.71
C TYR A 93 8.20 -3.82 3.03
N ALA A 94 8.67 -4.96 3.56
CA ALA A 94 9.88 -5.63 3.10
C ALA A 94 11.08 -4.67 3.02
N LEU A 95 11.44 -4.19 1.83
CA LEU A 95 12.56 -3.26 1.60
C LEU A 95 12.17 -1.78 1.65
N SER A 96 10.91 -1.45 1.91
CA SER A 96 10.38 -0.09 1.80
C SER A 96 9.77 0.42 3.10
N THR A 97 9.85 1.72 3.35
CA THR A 97 9.00 2.40 4.35
C THR A 97 7.80 2.99 3.64
N GLY A 98 6.58 2.79 4.14
CA GLY A 98 5.39 3.30 3.45
C GLY A 98 4.18 3.50 4.32
N CYS A 99 3.12 3.95 3.67
CA CYS A 99 1.78 3.94 4.23
C CYS A 99 0.73 3.69 3.15
N GLU A 100 -0.42 3.21 3.61
CA GLU A 100 -1.57 2.86 2.79
C GLU A 100 -2.85 3.35 3.45
N ILE A 101 -3.82 3.74 2.63
CA ILE A 101 -5.18 4.06 3.06
C ILE A 101 -6.12 3.33 2.12
N GLY A 102 -6.75 2.26 2.62
CA GLY A 102 -7.72 1.46 1.88
C GLY A 102 -9.15 1.79 2.28
N ILE A 103 -10.04 1.87 1.30
CA ILE A 103 -11.47 2.10 1.46
C ILE A 103 -12.19 0.86 0.96
N TYR A 104 -12.94 0.26 1.87
CA TYR A 104 -13.64 -0.98 1.62
C TYR A 104 -15.07 -0.89 2.12
N ASN A 105 -15.96 -1.65 1.51
CA ASN A 105 -17.31 -1.81 1.99
C ASN A 105 -17.87 -3.20 1.67
N THR A 106 -18.94 -3.58 2.36
CA THR A 106 -19.67 -4.81 2.09
C THR A 106 -21.12 -4.68 2.56
N ASP A 107 -22.03 -5.27 1.80
CA ASP A 107 -23.43 -5.52 2.16
C ASP A 107 -23.68 -7.01 2.48
N LYS A 108 -22.62 -7.83 2.45
CA LYS A 108 -22.69 -9.27 2.67
C LYS A 108 -22.63 -9.62 4.15
N PRO A 109 -23.20 -10.76 4.58
CA PRO A 109 -22.99 -11.28 5.93
C PRO A 109 -21.52 -11.63 6.16
N ASP A 110 -21.17 -11.90 7.42
CA ASP A 110 -19.83 -12.37 7.76
C ASP A 110 -19.51 -13.70 7.08
N PHE A 111 -18.22 -13.86 6.76
CA PHE A 111 -17.69 -15.04 6.10
C PHE A 111 -17.10 -15.98 7.15
N HIS A 112 -17.41 -17.27 7.02
CA HIS A 112 -16.95 -18.30 7.94
C HIS A 112 -16.20 -19.40 7.20
N ILE A 113 -14.91 -19.54 7.52
CA ILE A 113 -14.08 -20.70 7.16
C ILE A 113 -13.76 -21.43 8.46
N PRO A 114 -14.31 -22.64 8.68
CA PRO A 114 -14.09 -23.41 9.90
C PRO A 114 -12.59 -23.55 10.22
N GLY A 115 -12.21 -23.13 11.43
CA GLY A 115 -10.83 -23.21 11.93
C GLY A 115 -9.82 -22.22 11.33
N VAL A 116 -10.24 -21.34 10.40
CA VAL A 116 -9.33 -20.42 9.69
C VAL A 116 -9.74 -18.96 9.85
N PHE A 117 -11.01 -18.64 9.64
CA PHE A 117 -11.47 -17.25 9.67
C PHE A 117 -12.95 -17.16 10.03
N ASN A 118 -13.27 -16.26 10.94
CA ASN A 118 -14.64 -15.87 11.23
C ASN A 118 -14.68 -14.34 11.32
N GLY A 119 -15.32 -13.69 10.36
CA GLY A 119 -15.44 -12.24 10.38
C GLY A 119 -15.87 -11.63 9.06
N THR A 120 -15.84 -10.30 9.02
CA THR A 120 -16.26 -9.55 7.85
C THR A 120 -15.20 -9.60 6.75
N PHE A 121 -15.62 -9.98 5.55
CA PHE A 121 -14.86 -9.76 4.33
C PHE A 121 -15.38 -8.52 3.62
N TYR A 122 -14.48 -7.58 3.32
CA TYR A 122 -14.81 -6.34 2.64
C TYR A 122 -14.34 -6.37 1.19
N HIS A 123 -15.13 -5.76 0.31
CA HIS A 123 -14.74 -5.50 -1.07
C HIS A 123 -14.10 -4.12 -1.18
N CYS A 124 -13.18 -3.94 -2.12
CA CYS A 124 -12.65 -2.62 -2.46
C CYS A 124 -13.80 -1.72 -2.91
N ALA A 125 -13.77 -0.43 -2.51
CA ALA A 125 -14.76 0.53 -2.98
C ALA A 125 -14.81 0.55 -4.52
N SER A 126 -16.03 0.56 -5.07
CA SER A 126 -16.27 0.66 -6.50
C SER A 126 -15.91 2.05 -7.04
N ASP A 127 -15.88 2.20 -8.37
CA ASP A 127 -15.47 3.45 -9.02
C ASP A 127 -16.39 4.64 -8.69
N ASP A 128 -17.68 4.37 -8.47
CA ASP A 128 -18.67 5.35 -8.01
C ASP A 128 -18.53 5.69 -6.52
N GLU A 129 -17.85 4.84 -5.75
CA GLU A 129 -17.67 4.95 -4.29
C GLU A 129 -16.27 5.40 -3.88
N LEU A 130 -15.41 5.77 -4.84
CA LEU A 130 -14.07 6.28 -4.55
C LEU A 130 -14.13 7.58 -3.73
N LEU A 131 -13.31 7.65 -2.69
CA LEU A 131 -13.19 8.82 -1.83
C LEU A 131 -12.00 9.69 -2.23
N TYR A 132 -12.09 10.99 -1.93
CA TYR A 132 -10.93 11.88 -1.98
C TYR A 132 -10.06 11.65 -0.74
N ILE A 133 -8.90 11.06 -0.95
CA ILE A 133 -7.95 10.71 0.10
C ILE A 133 -6.74 11.62 -0.03
N SER A 134 -6.20 12.07 1.10
CA SER A 134 -4.86 12.66 1.14
C SER A 134 -4.09 12.19 2.36
N CYS A 135 -2.79 11.97 2.20
CA CYS A 135 -1.93 11.56 3.29
C CYS A 135 -0.54 12.18 3.18
N ARG A 136 0.13 12.27 4.32
CA ARG A 136 1.52 12.69 4.44
C ARG A 136 2.23 11.76 5.38
N LEU A 137 3.20 11.00 4.89
CA LEU A 137 4.03 10.17 5.74
C LEU A 137 5.20 10.98 6.29
N LYS A 138 5.39 10.95 7.60
CA LYS A 138 6.52 11.59 8.28
C LYS A 138 7.34 10.57 9.04
N LYS A 139 8.66 10.81 9.10
CA LYS A 139 9.60 10.04 9.92
C LYS A 139 10.52 11.00 10.66
N LYS A 140 10.57 10.88 11.99
CA LYS A 140 11.38 11.76 12.86
C LYS A 140 11.16 13.25 12.53
N GLY A 141 9.90 13.66 12.38
CA GLY A 141 9.50 15.02 12.02
C GLY A 141 9.67 15.42 10.56
N LYS A 142 10.44 14.67 9.74
CA LYS A 142 10.64 14.96 8.31
C LYS A 142 9.56 14.33 7.46
N THR A 143 9.02 15.08 6.50
CA THR A 143 8.09 14.53 5.50
C THR A 143 8.87 13.64 4.54
N LEU A 144 8.40 12.40 4.35
CA LEU A 144 8.94 11.49 3.34
C LEU A 144 8.27 11.73 1.98
N PHE A 145 6.95 11.82 1.97
CA PHE A 145 6.17 12.13 0.78
C PHE A 145 4.76 12.66 1.15
N TYR A 146 4.05 13.15 0.14
CA TYR A 146 2.65 13.53 0.18
C TYR A 146 1.88 12.88 -0.99
N ARG A 147 0.68 12.41 -0.72
CA ARG A 147 -0.22 11.84 -1.73
C ARG A 147 -1.61 12.43 -1.58
N LYS A 148 -2.27 12.70 -2.70
CA LYS A 148 -3.68 13.07 -2.77
C LYS A 148 -4.28 12.58 -4.08
N ALA A 149 -5.38 11.84 -4.00
CA ALA A 149 -6.13 11.40 -5.17
C ALA A 149 -7.55 10.99 -4.77
N ARG A 150 -8.45 10.90 -5.75
CA ARG A 150 -9.68 10.13 -5.60
C ARG A 150 -9.35 8.66 -5.84
N HIS A 151 -9.47 7.81 -4.83
CA HIS A 151 -9.01 6.42 -4.88
C HIS A 151 -9.72 5.54 -3.85
N TRP A 152 -9.67 4.22 -4.04
CA TRP A 152 -10.03 3.23 -3.03
C TRP A 152 -8.81 2.73 -2.23
N TRP A 153 -7.59 2.99 -2.67
CA TRP A 153 -6.35 2.48 -2.08
C TRP A 153 -5.19 3.40 -2.42
N LEU A 154 -5.03 4.43 -1.58
CA LEU A 154 -3.97 5.43 -1.74
C LEU A 154 -2.73 4.95 -1.00
N THR A 155 -1.64 4.72 -1.73
CA THR A 155 -0.39 4.21 -1.16
C THR A 155 0.82 5.08 -1.50
N GLY A 156 1.91 4.86 -0.78
CA GLY A 156 3.22 5.41 -1.08
C GLY A 156 4.33 4.66 -0.35
N PHE A 157 5.41 4.33 -1.06
CA PHE A 157 6.52 3.52 -0.55
C PHE A 157 7.87 4.11 -0.95
N VAL A 158 8.70 4.41 0.05
CA VAL A 158 10.09 4.82 -0.11
C VAL A 158 10.98 3.57 -0.06
N LEU A 159 11.55 3.20 -1.20
CA LEU A 159 12.41 2.02 -1.32
C LEU A 159 13.77 2.25 -0.65
N GLY A 160 14.29 1.22 0.05
CA GLY A 160 15.61 1.24 0.67
C GLY A 160 15.68 2.05 1.97
N LEU A 161 14.54 2.54 2.48
CA LEU A 161 14.43 3.18 3.78
C LEU A 161 13.89 2.16 4.79
N PHE A 162 14.67 1.89 5.83
CA PHE A 162 14.28 1.01 6.94
C PHE A 162 13.59 1.79 8.05
N SER A 163 12.44 1.33 8.52
CA SER A 163 11.71 1.88 9.67
C SER A 163 11.32 0.79 10.66
N GLU A 164 11.27 1.17 11.92
CA GLU A 164 10.64 0.40 13.01
C GLU A 164 9.32 1.14 13.34
N PRO A 165 8.17 0.56 12.99
CA PRO A 165 6.87 1.15 13.30
C PRO A 165 6.61 1.17 14.81
N SER A 166 5.78 2.12 15.25
CA SER A 166 5.39 2.38 16.63
C SER A 166 4.09 3.16 16.70
#